data_AF-A0A248YJK4-F1
#
_entry.id   AF-A0A248YJK4-F1
#
_cell.length_a   1.000
_cell.length_b   1.000
_cell.length_c   1.000
_cell.angle_alpha   90.00
_cell.angle_beta   90.00
_cell.angle_gamma   90.00
#
_symmetry.space_group_name_H-M   'P 1'
#
loop_
_entity.id
_entity.type
_entity.pdbx_description
1 polymer ?
#
loop_
_entity_poly.entity_id
_entity_poly.type
_entity_poly.pdbx_seq_one_letter_code
_entity_poly.pdbx_strand_id
1 'polypeptide(L)'
;MEQSREATVGPRPPWAGQGDLNNVYGEICANIRATDDVSLKLLAAVPLVTGVGIVLLLRAPNAEIPHAAIMLLSLLAAIVTFAVYRWECKNMENCRHFRRWAAILERDFYGIRPGELRPAPDVLPHGQIVPPRQFGVAWTKTEALQFLYWAAIGGWLVTGTYAVAT
;
A
#
# COMPACT_ATOMS: atom_id res chain seq x y z
N MET A 1 45.17 24.99 20.19
CA MET A 1 44.19 23.92 20.52
C MET A 1 43.18 23.90 19.38
N GLU A 2 43.54 23.21 18.30
CA GLU A 2 42.74 23.11 17.09
C GLU A 2 41.99 21.78 17.17
N GLN A 3 40.73 21.84 17.60
CA GLN A 3 39.87 20.67 17.73
C GLN A 3 39.32 20.34 16.34
N SER A 4 40.10 19.56 15.57
CA SER A 4 39.67 18.97 14.30
C SER A 4 38.34 18.24 14.51
N ARG A 5 37.26 18.82 13.99
CA ARG A 5 35.98 18.16 13.84
C ARG A 5 36.16 17.05 12.81
N GLU A 6 36.47 15.85 13.28
CA GLU A 6 36.22 14.62 12.53
C GLU A 6 34.72 14.59 12.21
N ALA A 7 34.40 14.99 10.98
CA ALA A 7 33.09 14.73 10.40
C ALA A 7 32.92 13.20 10.41
N THR A 8 32.06 12.72 11.30
CA THR A 8 31.65 11.32 11.35
C THR A 8 31.10 10.97 9.97
N VAL A 9 31.93 10.29 9.18
CA VAL A 9 31.54 9.73 7.88
C VAL A 9 30.42 8.75 8.18
N GLY A 10 29.19 9.15 7.92
CA GLY A 10 28.02 8.30 8.04
C GLY A 10 28.21 7.01 7.24
N PRO A 11 27.48 5.94 7.57
CA PRO A 11 27.60 4.67 6.86
C PRO A 11 27.54 4.94 5.35
N ARG A 12 28.58 4.47 4.62
CA ARG A 12 28.62 4.59 3.17
C ARG A 12 27.30 4.03 2.64
N PRO A 13 26.58 4.81 1.83
CA PRO A 13 25.35 4.31 1.27
C PRO A 13 25.69 3.06 0.43
N PRO A 14 24.85 2.03 0.47
CA PRO A 14 25.18 0.71 -0.09
C PRO A 14 25.44 0.73 -1.60
N TRP A 15 25.02 1.78 -2.31
CA TRP A 15 25.26 1.98 -3.74
C TRP A 15 26.61 2.66 -4.08
N ALA A 16 27.42 3.06 -3.08
CA ALA A 16 28.74 3.65 -3.28
C ALA A 16 29.73 2.59 -3.82
N GLY A 17 29.67 2.33 -5.13
CA GLY A 17 30.42 1.29 -5.84
C GLY A 17 29.60 0.43 -6.81
N GLN A 18 28.28 0.67 -6.93
CA GLN A 18 27.37 -0.12 -7.76
C GLN A 18 26.93 0.65 -9.01
N GLY A 19 27.50 0.32 -10.17
CA GLY A 19 26.94 0.58 -11.50
C GLY A 19 26.66 2.04 -11.89
N ASP A 20 26.02 2.21 -13.05
CA ASP A 20 25.49 3.51 -13.49
C ASP A 20 24.30 3.91 -12.59
N LEU A 21 24.46 5.02 -11.86
CA LEU A 21 23.46 5.53 -10.91
C LEU A 21 22.10 5.81 -11.59
N ASN A 22 22.08 6.13 -12.88
CA ASN A 22 20.85 6.31 -13.62
C ASN A 22 20.06 5.00 -13.74
N ASN A 23 20.75 3.88 -13.90
CA ASN A 23 20.11 2.56 -13.94
C ASN A 23 19.54 2.19 -12.58
N VAL A 24 20.27 2.43 -11.50
CA VAL A 24 19.79 2.18 -10.12
C VAL A 24 18.56 3.04 -9.83
N TYR A 25 18.59 4.32 -10.20
CA TYR A 25 17.44 5.21 -10.06
C TYR A 25 16.23 4.73 -10.86
N GLY A 26 16.46 4.32 -12.11
CA GLY A 26 15.43 3.76 -12.99
C GLY A 26 14.78 2.52 -12.41
N GLU A 27 15.56 1.62 -11.82
CA GLU A 27 15.08 0.39 -11.17
C GLU A 27 14.25 0.70 -9.90
N ILE A 28 14.68 1.67 -9.08
CA ILE A 28 13.90 2.13 -7.93
C ILE A 28 12.55 2.69 -8.38
N CYS A 29 12.53 3.54 -9.41
CA CYS A 29 11.30 4.09 -9.97
C CYS A 29 10.38 3.00 -10.54
N ALA A 30 10.95 2.01 -11.23
CA ALA A 30 10.20 0.87 -11.77
C ALA A 30 9.56 0.04 -10.64
N ASN A 31 10.30 -0.25 -9.56
CA ASN A 31 9.80 -0.98 -8.40
C ASN A 31 8.67 -0.22 -7.67
N ILE A 32 8.78 1.11 -7.55
CA ILE A 32 7.71 1.95 -7.00
C ILE A 32 6.44 1.82 -7.84
N ARG A 33 6.53 1.98 -9.17
CA ARG A 33 5.38 1.87 -10.09
C ARG A 33 4.76 0.49 -10.07
N ALA A 34 5.58 -0.56 -10.10
CA ALA A 34 5.12 -1.94 -10.06
C ALA A 34 4.34 -2.24 -8.76
N THR A 35 4.84 -1.75 -7.63
CA THR A 35 4.16 -1.92 -6.33
C THR A 35 2.83 -1.18 -6.30
N ASP A 36 2.79 0.07 -6.77
CA ASP A 36 1.56 0.86 -6.80
C ASP A 36 0.49 0.25 -7.73
N ASP A 37 0.88 -0.30 -8.89
CA ASP A 37 -0.05 -0.96 -9.82
C ASP A 37 -0.68 -2.22 -9.20
N VAL A 38 0.12 -3.04 -8.51
CA VAL A 38 -0.40 -4.23 -7.81
C VAL A 38 -1.35 -3.84 -6.68
N SER A 39 -0.99 -2.84 -5.86
CA SER A 39 -1.87 -2.35 -4.80
C SER A 39 -3.19 -1.79 -5.34
N LEU A 40 -3.17 -1.08 -6.47
CA LEU A 40 -4.40 -0.57 -7.10
C LEU A 40 -5.32 -1.70 -7.59
N LYS A 41 -4.74 -2.74 -8.22
CA LYS A 41 -5.48 -3.91 -8.67
C LYS A 41 -6.12 -4.66 -7.50
N LEU A 42 -5.41 -4.84 -6.40
CA LEU A 42 -5.93 -5.50 -5.20
C LEU A 42 -7.02 -4.67 -4.51
N LEU A 43 -6.83 -3.35 -4.41
CA LEU A 43 -7.81 -2.44 -3.82
C LEU A 43 -9.13 -2.43 -4.60
N ALA A 44 -9.08 -2.64 -5.93
CA ALA A 44 -10.28 -2.83 -6.75
C ALA A 44 -10.87 -4.24 -6.63
N ALA A 45 -10.02 -5.28 -6.56
CA ALA A 45 -10.46 -6.67 -6.55
C ALA A 45 -11.17 -7.07 -5.25
N VAL A 46 -10.65 -6.66 -4.07
CA VAL A 46 -11.21 -7.04 -2.77
C VAL A 46 -12.69 -6.68 -2.61
N PRO A 47 -13.14 -5.43 -2.84
CA PRO A 47 -14.55 -5.08 -2.70
C PRO A 47 -15.43 -5.76 -3.75
N LEU A 48 -14.93 -5.98 -4.97
CA LEU A 48 -15.66 -6.69 -6.01
C LEU A 48 -15.87 -8.16 -5.64
N VAL A 49 -14.80 -8.88 -5.30
CA VAL A 49 -14.87 -10.29 -4.92
C VAL A 49 -15.69 -10.47 -3.64
N THR A 50 -15.51 -9.59 -2.66
CA THR A 50 -16.30 -9.63 -1.41
C THR A 50 -17.77 -9.36 -1.67
N GLY A 51 -18.09 -8.31 -2.43
CA GLY A 51 -19.48 -7.96 -2.75
C GLY A 51 -20.18 -9.06 -3.55
N VAL A 52 -19.52 -9.61 -4.58
CA VAL A 52 -20.06 -10.73 -5.36
C VAL A 52 -20.23 -11.98 -4.48
N GLY A 53 -19.24 -12.33 -3.67
CA GLY A 53 -19.29 -13.49 -2.79
C GLY A 53 -20.43 -13.42 -1.78
N ILE A 54 -20.61 -12.28 -1.12
CA ILE A 54 -21.72 -12.05 -0.17
C ILE A 54 -23.07 -12.10 -0.89
N VAL A 55 -23.21 -11.42 -2.03
CA VAL A 55 -24.48 -11.42 -2.79
C VAL A 55 -24.85 -12.83 -3.24
N LEU A 56 -23.89 -13.62 -3.74
CA LEU A 56 -24.14 -14.99 -4.17
C LEU A 56 -24.55 -15.89 -2.99
N LEU A 57 -23.93 -15.72 -1.83
CA LEU A 57 -24.30 -16.44 -0.61
C LEU A 57 -25.72 -16.10 -0.15
N LEU A 58 -26.08 -14.81 -0.13
CA LEU A 58 -27.40 -14.36 0.29
C LEU A 58 -28.51 -14.68 -0.72
N ARG A 59 -28.17 -14.75 -2.02
CA ARG A 59 -29.15 -15.01 -3.08
C ARG A 59 -29.35 -16.47 -3.40
N ALA A 60 -28.63 -17.42 -2.81
CA ALA A 60 -28.81 -18.84 -3.09
C ALA A 60 -30.17 -19.32 -2.54
N PRO A 61 -31.27 -19.34 -3.32
CA PRO A 61 -32.61 -19.44 -2.77
C PRO A 61 -33.02 -20.89 -2.47
N ASN A 62 -32.24 -21.86 -2.95
CA ASN A 62 -32.60 -23.29 -2.99
C ASN A 62 -31.40 -24.22 -2.74
N ALA A 63 -30.24 -23.68 -2.37
CA ALA A 63 -29.09 -24.52 -2.04
C ALA A 63 -29.13 -24.77 -0.55
N GLU A 64 -29.35 -26.02 -0.13
CA GLU A 64 -29.19 -26.51 1.25
C GLU A 64 -27.72 -26.45 1.66
N ILE A 65 -27.06 -25.29 1.53
CA ILE A 65 -25.70 -25.11 2.00
C ILE A 65 -25.78 -25.15 3.52
N PRO A 66 -25.12 -26.10 4.19
CA PRO A 66 -25.18 -26.19 5.64
C PRO A 66 -24.69 -24.88 6.26
N HIS A 67 -25.38 -24.38 7.28
CA HIS A 67 -24.97 -23.14 7.98
C HIS A 67 -23.51 -23.19 8.44
N ALA A 68 -23.03 -24.37 8.86
CA ALA A 68 -21.63 -24.61 9.19
C ALA A 68 -20.67 -24.35 8.03
N ALA A 69 -21.05 -24.70 6.79
CA ALA A 69 -20.26 -24.43 5.60
C ALA A 69 -20.23 -22.93 5.25
N ILE A 70 -21.36 -22.23 5.41
CA ILE A 70 -21.43 -20.76 5.21
C ILE A 70 -20.55 -20.04 6.24
N MET A 71 -20.59 -20.47 7.50
CA MET A 71 -19.73 -19.95 8.56
C MET A 71 -18.25 -20.18 8.28
N LEU A 72 -17.88 -21.40 7.91
CA LEU A 72 -16.49 -21.74 7.60
C LEU A 72 -15.98 -20.92 6.41
N LEU A 73 -16.79 -20.79 5.36
CA LEU A 73 -16.45 -20.00 4.18
C LEU A 73 -16.30 -18.51 4.53
N SER A 74 -17.21 -17.98 5.35
CA SER A 74 -17.18 -16.58 5.79
C SER A 74 -15.93 -16.29 6.63
N LEU A 75 -15.60 -17.18 7.57
CA LEU A 75 -14.40 -17.07 8.38
C LEU A 75 -13.12 -17.18 7.52
N LEU A 76 -13.09 -18.13 6.59
CA LEU A 76 -11.98 -18.29 5.66
C LEU A 76 -11.78 -17.02 4.82
N ALA A 77 -12.86 -16.46 4.27
CA ALA A 77 -12.81 -15.24 3.47
C ALA A 77 -12.34 -14.04 4.29
N ALA A 78 -12.78 -13.90 5.54
CA ALA A 78 -12.29 -12.88 6.48
C ALA A 78 -10.78 -13.03 6.76
N ILE A 79 -10.30 -14.25 7.01
CA ILE A 79 -8.87 -14.54 7.25
C ILE A 79 -8.03 -14.22 6.00
N VAL A 80 -8.46 -14.65 4.83
CA VAL A 80 -7.77 -14.36 3.56
C VAL A 80 -7.73 -12.84 3.32
N THR A 81 -8.84 -12.14 3.53
CA THR A 81 -8.91 -10.68 3.40
C THR A 81 -7.95 -9.98 4.37
N PHE A 82 -7.86 -10.46 5.61
CA PHE A 82 -6.91 -9.96 6.59
C PHE A 82 -5.44 -10.25 6.22
N ALA A 83 -5.14 -11.42 5.67
CA ALA A 83 -3.81 -11.75 5.19
C ALA A 83 -3.37 -10.82 4.05
N VAL A 84 -4.27 -10.56 3.10
CA VAL A 84 -4.04 -9.59 2.02
C VAL A 84 -3.84 -8.18 2.58
N TYR A 85 -4.65 -7.75 3.56
CA TYR A 85 -4.46 -6.47 4.25
C TYR A 85 -3.06 -6.33 4.86
N ARG A 86 -2.58 -7.36 5.57
CA ARG A 86 -1.23 -7.34 6.17
C ARG A 86 -0.14 -7.27 5.10
N TRP A 87 -0.31 -7.98 4.00
CA TRP A 87 0.61 -7.95 2.87
C TRP A 87 0.66 -6.55 2.23
N GLU A 88 -0.49 -5.91 2.01
CA GLU A 88 -0.58 -4.52 1.52
C GLU A 88 0.11 -3.51 2.44
N CYS A 89 -0.10 -3.64 3.76
CA CYS A 89 0.60 -2.80 4.74
C CYS A 89 2.12 -2.93 4.61
N LYS A 90 2.62 -4.14 4.40
CA LYS A 90 4.05 -4.37 4.20
C LYS A 90 4.56 -3.77 2.88
N ASN A 91 3.78 -3.86 1.81
CA ASN A 91 4.14 -3.22 0.54
C ASN A 91 4.16 -1.70 0.61
N MET A 92 3.23 -1.10 1.35
CA MET A 92 3.26 0.35 1.60
C MET A 92 4.52 0.78 2.35
N GLU A 93 4.99 -0.03 3.31
CA GLU A 93 6.29 0.21 3.97
C GLU A 93 7.45 0.16 2.98
N ASN A 94 7.48 -0.85 2.12
CA ASN A 94 8.52 -1.01 1.10
C ASN A 94 8.50 0.15 0.10
N CYS A 95 7.32 0.56 -0.38
CA CYS A 95 7.16 1.71 -1.26
C CYS A 95 7.66 3.00 -0.56
N ARG A 96 7.32 3.22 0.72
CA ARG A 96 7.87 4.35 1.50
C ARG A 96 9.41 4.27 1.60
N HIS A 97 9.97 3.08 1.75
CA HIS A 97 11.41 2.89 1.77
C HIS A 97 12.04 3.28 0.42
N PHE A 98 11.55 2.73 -0.70
CA PHE A 98 12.05 3.08 -2.03
C PHE A 98 11.92 4.57 -2.36
N ARG A 99 10.81 5.20 -1.98
CA ARG A 99 10.63 6.65 -2.17
C ARG A 99 11.65 7.48 -1.38
N ARG A 100 11.96 7.08 -0.14
CA ARG A 100 13.01 7.75 0.65
C ARG A 100 14.37 7.61 -0.02
N TRP A 101 14.67 6.45 -0.59
CA TRP A 101 15.92 6.22 -1.31
C TRP A 101 16.01 7.03 -2.60
N ALA A 102 14.94 7.06 -3.39
CA ALA A 102 14.83 7.92 -4.56
C ALA A 102 15.08 9.39 -4.18
N ALA A 103 14.44 9.88 -3.11
CA ALA A 103 14.63 11.24 -2.62
C ALA A 103 16.07 11.53 -2.14
N ILE A 104 16.74 10.56 -1.52
CA ILE A 104 18.16 10.69 -1.15
C ILE A 104 19.02 10.81 -2.41
N LEU A 105 18.75 9.98 -3.43
CA LEU A 105 19.52 9.99 -4.67
C LEU A 105 19.30 11.29 -5.47
N GLU A 106 18.04 11.74 -5.57
CA GLU A 106 17.65 13.03 -6.15
C GLU A 106 18.42 14.19 -5.50
N ARG A 107 18.49 14.21 -4.18
CA ARG A 107 19.20 15.25 -3.41
C ARG A 107 20.71 15.18 -3.59
N ASP A 108 21.29 14.00 -3.40
CA ASP A 108 22.74 13.84 -3.25
C ASP A 108 23.46 13.79 -4.62
N PHE A 109 22.80 13.35 -5.69
CA PHE A 109 23.40 13.20 -7.02
C PHE A 109 22.89 14.19 -8.05
N TYR A 110 21.59 14.41 -8.06
CA TYR A 110 20.96 15.29 -9.06
C TYR A 110 20.84 16.73 -8.57
N GLY A 111 21.22 17.01 -7.31
CA GLY A 111 21.14 18.34 -6.72
C GLY A 111 19.71 18.86 -6.56
N ILE A 112 18.71 17.97 -6.65
CA ILE A 112 17.29 18.32 -6.56
C ILE A 112 16.94 18.59 -5.10
N ARG A 113 16.66 19.86 -4.77
CA ARG A 113 16.24 20.23 -3.41
C ARG A 113 14.72 20.18 -3.26
N PRO A 114 14.19 19.66 -2.13
CA PRO A 114 12.76 19.72 -1.84
C PRO A 114 12.31 21.19 -1.77
N GLY A 115 11.48 21.62 -2.73
CA GLY A 115 10.89 22.96 -2.78
C GLY A 115 11.42 23.88 -3.90
N GLU A 116 12.50 23.52 -4.60
CA GLU A 116 12.99 24.30 -5.75
C GLU A 116 12.30 23.93 -7.08
N LEU A 117 11.59 22.79 -7.13
CA LEU A 117 10.82 22.39 -8.31
C LEU A 117 9.47 23.09 -8.36
N ARG A 118 9.27 23.91 -9.40
CA ARG A 118 7.95 24.07 -10.01
C ARG A 118 7.41 22.67 -10.30
N PRO A 119 6.13 22.36 -10.03
CA PRO A 119 5.54 21.08 -10.40
C PRO A 119 5.42 21.01 -11.93
N ALA A 120 6.54 20.78 -12.60
CA ALA A 120 6.54 20.31 -13.97
C ALA A 120 6.19 18.81 -13.90
N PRO A 121 5.23 18.34 -14.72
CA PRO A 121 4.74 16.95 -14.67
C PRO A 121 5.84 15.89 -14.94
N ASP A 122 7.03 16.31 -15.35
CA ASP A 122 8.08 15.45 -15.89
C ASP A 122 9.31 15.34 -14.97
N VAL A 123 9.39 16.18 -13.92
CA VAL A 123 10.56 16.28 -13.04
C VAL A 123 10.13 15.94 -11.62
N LEU A 124 10.33 14.67 -11.25
CA LEU A 124 9.81 14.07 -10.01
C LEU A 124 10.55 14.59 -8.77
N PRO A 125 9.83 14.94 -7.69
CA PRO A 125 10.37 14.83 -6.34
C PRO A 125 9.66 13.65 -5.67
N HIS A 126 10.38 12.57 -5.37
CA HIS A 126 9.84 11.46 -4.55
C HIS A 126 9.62 11.87 -3.07
N GLY A 127 9.48 13.17 -2.79
CA GLY A 127 9.21 13.79 -1.50
C GLY A 127 7.78 13.62 -0.98
N GLN A 128 7.48 14.34 0.10
CA GLN A 128 6.17 14.31 0.75
C GLN A 128 5.10 14.88 -0.17
N ILE A 129 4.30 14.01 -0.79
CA ILE A 129 3.09 14.41 -1.49
C ILE A 129 2.04 14.67 -0.40
N VAL A 130 1.62 15.93 -0.27
CA VAL A 130 0.51 16.29 0.61
C VAL A 130 -0.74 15.59 0.09
N PRO A 131 -1.45 14.79 0.91
CA PRO A 131 -2.63 14.09 0.44
C PRO A 131 -3.70 15.09 -0.02
N PRO A 132 -4.40 14.83 -1.13
CA PRO A 132 -5.51 15.67 -1.56
C PRO A 132 -6.58 15.67 -0.46
N ARG A 133 -7.02 16.86 -0.04
CA ARG A 133 -8.14 17.02 0.90
C ARG A 133 -9.45 16.84 0.13
N GLN A 134 -10.22 15.81 0.46
CA GLN A 134 -11.59 15.65 -0.02
C GLN A 134 -12.55 15.88 1.15
N PHE A 135 -13.59 16.71 0.96
CA PHE A 135 -14.58 17.04 2.00
C PHE A 135 -13.99 17.62 3.31
N GLY A 136 -12.89 18.36 3.22
CA GLY A 136 -12.22 18.94 4.40
C GLY A 136 -11.43 17.94 5.24
N VAL A 137 -11.49 16.64 4.93
CA VAL A 137 -10.71 15.59 5.59
C VAL A 137 -9.57 15.18 4.66
N ALA A 138 -8.35 15.15 5.19
CA ALA A 138 -7.20 14.60 4.48
C ALA A 138 -7.24 13.08 4.61
N TRP A 139 -8.04 12.40 3.77
CA TRP A 139 -8.02 10.94 3.73
C TRP A 139 -6.64 10.48 3.24
N THR A 140 -5.87 9.91 4.15
CA THR A 140 -4.62 9.27 3.76
C THR A 140 -4.92 7.97 3.02
N LYS A 141 -4.05 7.58 2.07
CA LYS A 141 -4.14 6.28 1.38
C LYS A 141 -4.28 5.12 2.37
N THR A 142 -3.61 5.24 3.53
CA THR A 142 -3.63 4.24 4.60
C THR A 142 -4.99 4.15 5.30
N GLU A 143 -5.63 5.27 5.64
CA GLU A 143 -6.97 5.26 6.26
C GLU A 143 -8.04 4.69 5.34
N ALA A 144 -8.02 5.10 4.06
CA ALA A 144 -8.95 4.58 3.05
C ALA A 144 -8.84 3.06 2.90
N LEU A 145 -7.60 2.57 2.81
CA LEU A 145 -7.30 1.14 2.71
C LEU A 145 -7.76 0.41 3.97
N GLN A 146 -7.40 0.92 5.15
CA GLN A 146 -7.81 0.32 6.41
C GLN A 146 -9.33 0.21 6.53
N PHE A 147 -10.07 1.28 6.18
CA PHE A 147 -11.53 1.26 6.19
C PHE A 147 -12.10 0.19 5.25
N LEU A 148 -11.60 0.12 4.02
CA LEU A 148 -12.07 -0.84 3.02
C LEU A 148 -11.90 -2.30 3.49
N TYR A 149 -10.72 -2.65 4.03
CA TYR A 149 -10.46 -4.00 4.50
C TYR A 149 -11.29 -4.35 5.74
N TRP A 150 -11.46 -3.43 6.69
CA TRP A 150 -12.35 -3.66 7.84
C TRP A 150 -13.80 -3.83 7.44
N ALA A 151 -14.28 -3.05 6.47
CA ALA A 151 -15.62 -3.21 5.92
C ALA A 151 -15.82 -4.59 5.27
N ALA A 152 -14.84 -5.05 4.49
CA ALA A 152 -14.89 -6.37 3.86
C ALA A 152 -14.86 -7.51 4.91
N ILE A 153 -13.96 -7.46 5.88
CA ILE A 153 -13.87 -8.43 6.98
C ILE A 153 -15.18 -8.46 7.77
N GLY A 154 -15.69 -7.28 8.16
CA GLY A 154 -16.96 -7.15 8.87
C GLY A 154 -18.13 -7.73 8.07
N GLY A 155 -18.19 -7.45 6.76
CA GLY A 155 -19.21 -8.01 5.87
C GLY A 155 -19.20 -9.54 5.85
N TRP A 156 -18.03 -10.17 5.78
CA TRP A 156 -17.91 -11.63 5.86
C TRP A 156 -18.37 -12.17 7.21
N LEU A 157 -17.92 -11.58 8.32
CA LEU A 157 -18.32 -12.03 9.66
C LEU A 157 -19.82 -11.90 9.90
N VAL A 158 -20.42 -10.79 9.48
CA VAL A 158 -21.88 -10.55 9.58
C VAL A 158 -22.66 -11.53 8.72
N THR A 159 -22.18 -11.85 7.51
CA THR A 159 -22.84 -12.83 6.63
C THR A 159 -22.85 -14.21 7.26
N GLY A 160 -21.72 -14.63 7.85
CA GLY A 160 -21.64 -15.89 8.57
C GLY A 160 -22.61 -15.94 9.76
N THR A 161 -22.56 -14.94 10.65
CA THR A 161 -23.41 -14.94 11.85
C THR A 161 -24.89 -14.86 11.53
N TYR A 162 -25.26 -14.06 10.51
CA TYR A 162 -26.63 -14.00 10.00
C TYR A 162 -27.11 -15.38 9.55
N ALA A 163 -26.29 -16.10 8.79
CA ALA A 163 -26.64 -17.43 8.32
C ALA A 163 -26.86 -18.45 9.45
N VAL A 164 -26.23 -18.30 10.63
CA VAL A 164 -26.49 -19.19 11.78
C VAL A 164 -27.74 -18.80 12.55
N ALA A 165 -28.11 -17.51 12.51
CA ALA A 165 -29.23 -16.97 13.28
C ALA A 165 -30.60 -17.20 12.61
N THR A 166 -30.62 -17.47 11.30
CA THR A 166 -31.81 -17.76 10.50
C THR A 166 -31.93 -19.24 10.20
#